data_AF-A0A4V3RYR6-F1
#
_entry.id   AF-A0A4V3RYR6-F1
#
_cell.length_a   1.000
_cell.length_b   1.000
_cell.length_c   1.000
_cell.angle_alpha   90.00
_cell.angle_beta   90.00
_cell.angle_gamma   90.00
#
_symmetry.space_group_name_H-M   'P 1'
#
loop_
_entity.id
_entity.type
_entity.pdbx_description
1 polymer ?
#
loop_
_entity_poly.entity_id
_entity_poly.type
_entity_poly.pdbx_seq_one_letter_code
_entity_poly.pdbx_strand_id
1 'polypeptide(L)'
;MYGYGKTGYDGKNQIYKSMLLGYNAGALEALQKYVIEGDFTPENLGENEVILSVLQMDDTKNNDLPGFYKEGSPLMEYHAGDAISIKYRADLHTDSMEYEALEDYDAEYVYKTYKVKAIVSFPHMFDCNKTLYPLLITSDHSIQKIAPESGIQCMYCDGDGDLDFAQKDLLEQQLIRISTDNSNVSTRSLIDEAKQNEMFYHKQMVYIYGISIITFLLVLINMINNFRYRMQKRTKEICMLRAIGMSVAMTKKVMLFENLILGWISVLAAFALSHPTLKYLYEMSDMQSFGHKFHFVYTEFSLMAVGALAICALLSFRILKSWKTKQITEGIGRFE
;
A
#
# COMPACT_ATOMS: atom_id res chain seq x y z
N MET A 1 -8.72 22.54 8.32
CA MET A 1 -7.57 21.76 8.79
C MET A 1 -8.03 20.82 9.90
N TYR A 2 -8.45 19.61 9.54
CA TYR A 2 -8.79 18.57 10.52
C TYR A 2 -7.48 18.11 11.19
N GLY A 3 -7.42 18.10 12.53
CA GLY A 3 -6.33 17.44 13.27
C GLY A 3 -5.13 18.30 13.69
N TYR A 4 -5.15 19.62 13.50
CA TYR A 4 -4.13 20.48 14.12
C TYR A 4 -4.48 20.71 15.59
N GLY A 5 -3.53 20.38 16.47
CA GLY A 5 -3.65 20.68 17.90
C GLY A 5 -4.01 22.15 18.11
N LYS A 6 -4.94 22.43 19.03
CA LYS A 6 -5.24 23.81 19.42
C LYS A 6 -3.93 24.46 19.87
N THR A 7 -3.47 25.46 19.12
CA THR A 7 -2.38 26.34 19.54
C THR A 7 -2.98 27.40 20.45
N GLY A 8 -2.37 27.64 21.59
CA GLY A 8 -2.80 28.70 22.49
C GLY A 8 -1.64 29.40 23.14
N TYR A 9 -1.94 30.48 23.85
CA TYR A 9 -0.97 31.23 24.61
C TYR A 9 -1.42 31.19 26.07
N ASP A 10 -0.58 30.67 26.95
CA ASP A 10 -0.91 30.48 28.37
C ASP A 10 -0.57 31.70 29.24
N GLY A 11 -0.32 32.85 28.62
CA GLY A 11 0.19 34.05 29.27
C GLY A 11 1.72 34.18 29.26
N LYS A 12 2.47 33.09 29.06
CA LYS A 12 3.95 33.07 29.09
C LYS A 12 4.60 32.45 27.85
N ASN A 13 4.04 31.36 27.34
CA ASN A 13 4.59 30.56 26.26
C ASN A 13 3.53 30.26 25.20
N GLN A 14 3.99 30.12 23.95
CA GLN A 14 3.19 29.46 22.92
C GLN A 14 3.09 27.98 23.27
N ILE A 15 1.86 27.46 23.37
CA ILE A 15 1.60 26.07 23.74
C ILE A 15 0.84 25.36 22.63
N TYR A 16 1.14 24.07 22.46
CA TYR A 16 0.50 23.17 21.51
C TYR A 16 -0.23 22.09 22.30
N LYS A 17 -1.56 22.00 22.16
CA LYS A 17 -2.33 20.95 22.81
C LYS A 17 -1.90 19.59 22.25
N SER A 18 -1.50 18.70 23.16
CA SER A 18 -0.95 17.38 22.85
C SER A 18 -1.45 16.36 23.89
N MET A 19 -1.10 15.09 23.70
CA MET A 19 -1.39 14.01 24.64
C MET A 19 -0.11 13.24 24.97
N LEU A 20 0.03 12.89 26.25
CA LEU A 20 1.03 11.96 26.73
C LEU A 20 0.35 10.60 27.01
N LEU A 21 0.78 9.56 26.31
CA LEU A 21 0.20 8.23 26.34
C LEU A 21 1.18 7.22 26.94
N GLY A 22 0.65 6.25 27.67
CA GLY A 22 1.40 5.15 28.27
C GLY A 22 1.12 3.85 27.53
N TYR A 23 2.14 3.26 26.91
CA TYR A 23 2.02 2.00 26.19
C TYR A 23 2.61 0.87 27.03
N ASN A 24 1.93 -0.28 27.00
CA ASN A 24 2.49 -1.51 27.56
C ASN A 24 3.61 -2.06 26.65
N ALA A 25 4.33 -3.08 27.12
CA ALA A 25 5.44 -3.68 26.38
C ALA A 25 5.04 -4.15 24.97
N GLY A 26 3.90 -4.83 24.83
CA GLY A 26 3.43 -5.34 23.54
C GLY A 26 3.11 -4.23 22.53
N ALA A 27 2.48 -3.14 22.98
CA ALA A 27 2.22 -1.98 22.12
C ALA A 27 3.52 -1.26 21.72
N LEU A 28 4.50 -1.17 22.63
CA LEU A 28 5.83 -0.62 22.31
C LEU A 28 6.59 -1.47 21.28
N GLU A 29 6.53 -2.80 21.38
CA GLU A 29 7.11 -3.70 20.37
C GLU A 29 6.44 -3.52 18.99
N ALA A 30 5.11 -3.46 18.96
CA ALA A 30 4.37 -3.24 17.72
C ALA A 30 4.68 -1.87 17.09
N LEU A 31 4.94 -0.86 17.92
CA LEU A 31 5.27 0.51 17.50
C LEU A 31 6.62 0.60 16.75
N GLN A 32 7.57 -0.31 17.01
CA GLN A 32 8.90 -0.31 16.36
C GLN A 32 8.83 -0.38 14.83
N LYS A 33 7.78 -0.98 14.25
CA LYS A 33 7.57 -1.10 12.79
C LYS A 33 7.37 0.24 12.08
N TYR A 34 7.09 1.29 12.85
CA TYR A 34 6.75 2.63 12.37
C TYR A 34 7.82 3.67 12.69
N VAL A 35 8.99 3.26 13.19
CA VAL A 35 10.11 4.16 13.47
C VAL A 35 10.65 4.76 12.17
N ILE A 36 10.80 6.08 12.18
CA ILE A 36 11.42 6.88 11.11
C ILE A 36 12.83 7.27 11.53
N GLU A 37 12.97 7.75 12.77
CA GLU A 37 14.22 8.27 13.32
C GLU A 37 14.43 7.80 14.76
N GLY A 38 15.67 7.50 15.13
CA GLY A 38 16.03 6.99 16.45
C GLY A 38 15.83 5.48 16.58
N ASP A 39 16.01 4.98 17.80
CA ASP A 39 15.83 3.57 18.15
C ASP A 39 15.36 3.46 19.60
N PHE A 40 14.48 2.50 19.87
CA PHE A 40 14.00 2.21 21.21
C PHE A 40 13.61 0.73 21.34
N THR A 41 13.75 0.21 22.56
CA THR A 41 13.15 -1.06 22.97
C THR A 41 12.27 -0.81 24.19
N PRO A 42 11.28 -1.66 24.48
CA PRO A 42 10.43 -1.53 25.67
C PRO A 42 11.24 -1.40 26.98
N GLU A 43 12.40 -2.07 27.03
CA GLU A 43 13.30 -2.10 28.19
C GLU A 43 14.23 -0.87 28.28
N ASN A 44 14.50 -0.22 27.15
CA ASN A 44 15.46 0.90 27.04
C ASN A 44 14.77 2.27 27.00
N LEU A 45 13.45 2.33 27.24
CA LEU A 45 12.74 3.59 27.30
C LEU A 45 12.79 4.14 28.73
N GLY A 46 13.60 5.19 28.95
CA GLY A 46 13.75 5.80 30.26
C GLY A 46 12.53 6.59 30.73
N GLU A 47 12.45 6.87 32.04
CA GLU A 47 11.30 7.58 32.66
C GLU A 47 11.12 9.05 32.20
N ASN A 48 12.20 9.64 31.67
CA ASN A 48 12.21 10.99 31.12
C ASN A 48 12.46 10.97 29.61
N GLU A 49 12.15 9.85 28.96
CA GLU A 49 12.23 9.69 27.51
C GLU A 49 10.84 9.45 26.92
N VAL A 50 10.63 9.99 25.71
CA VAL A 50 9.37 9.87 24.96
C VAL A 50 9.65 9.53 23.52
N ILE A 51 8.70 8.83 22.92
CA ILE A 51 8.61 8.58 21.48
C ILE A 51 7.59 9.56 20.94
N LEU A 52 7.92 10.27 19.86
CA LEU A 52 7.01 11.22 19.23
C LEU A 52 6.34 10.61 18.02
N SER A 53 5.02 10.74 17.95
CA SER A 53 4.30 10.56 16.69
C SER A 53 3.90 11.93 16.15
N VAL A 54 4.43 12.26 14.97
CA VAL A 54 4.19 13.53 14.29
C VAL A 54 3.64 13.20 12.90
N LEU A 55 2.56 13.88 12.50
CA LEU A 55 2.09 13.77 11.13
C LEU A 55 3.11 14.37 10.16
N GLN A 56 3.07 13.91 8.93
CA GLN A 56 3.90 14.43 7.85
C GLN A 56 3.01 14.98 6.74
N MET A 57 3.55 15.92 5.96
CA MET A 57 2.99 16.36 4.70
C MET A 57 3.43 15.41 3.59
N ASP A 58 2.52 15.14 2.66
CA ASP A 58 2.87 14.44 1.43
C ASP A 58 3.49 15.42 0.43
N ASP A 59 4.82 15.50 0.42
CA ASP A 59 5.59 16.40 -0.45
C ASP A 59 5.44 16.08 -1.95
N THR A 60 4.84 14.94 -2.28
CA THR A 60 4.67 14.50 -3.67
C THR A 60 3.39 15.04 -4.31
N LYS A 61 2.49 15.62 -3.52
CA LYS A 61 1.17 16.10 -3.98
C LYS A 61 0.90 17.54 -3.58
N ASN A 62 -0.07 18.14 -4.29
CA ASN A 62 -0.79 19.34 -3.85
C ASN A 62 -1.82 18.97 -2.75
N ASN A 63 -1.46 18.05 -1.85
CA ASN A 63 -2.31 17.61 -0.76
C ASN A 63 -2.00 18.46 0.47
N ASP A 64 -2.90 19.39 0.77
CA ASP A 64 -2.74 20.31 1.91
C ASP A 64 -3.06 19.64 3.27
N LEU A 65 -3.29 18.32 3.30
CA LEU A 65 -3.65 17.60 4.50
C LEU A 65 -2.50 16.71 5.00
N PRO A 66 -2.08 16.88 6.27
CA PRO A 66 -1.06 16.02 6.88
C PRO A 66 -1.62 14.62 7.19
N GLY A 67 -0.75 13.61 7.19
CA GLY A 67 -1.11 12.21 7.39
C GLY A 67 0.02 11.35 7.98
N PHE A 68 -0.23 10.04 8.08
CA PHE A 68 0.70 9.04 8.63
C PHE A 68 1.72 8.55 7.60
N TYR A 69 2.34 9.48 6.89
CA TYR A 69 3.28 9.14 5.84
C TYR A 69 4.63 8.74 6.43
N LYS A 70 5.26 7.71 5.86
CA LYS A 70 6.63 7.31 6.21
C LYS A 70 7.69 8.22 5.60
N GLU A 71 7.37 8.79 4.44
CA GLU A 71 8.21 9.71 3.68
C GLU A 71 7.43 11.01 3.49
N GLY A 72 8.11 12.16 3.57
CA GLY A 72 7.49 13.49 3.49
C GLY A 72 8.15 14.49 4.43
N SER A 73 7.63 15.72 4.46
CA SER A 73 8.11 16.76 5.36
C SER A 73 7.34 16.67 6.69
N PRO A 74 8.01 16.53 7.84
CA PRO A 74 7.33 16.48 9.12
C PRO A 74 6.64 17.81 9.42
N LEU A 75 5.45 17.74 10.04
CA LEU A 75 4.68 18.93 10.41
C LEU A 75 5.38 19.78 11.48
N MET A 76 6.24 19.12 12.27
CA MET A 76 7.07 19.72 13.29
C MET A 76 8.47 19.11 13.17
N GLU A 77 9.48 19.97 13.07
CA GLU A 77 10.90 19.62 12.85
C GLU A 77 11.58 19.14 14.15
N TYR A 78 11.01 18.13 14.81
CA TYR A 78 11.68 17.46 15.94
C TYR A 78 12.64 16.39 15.44
N HIS A 79 13.73 16.18 16.18
CA HIS A 79 14.72 15.13 15.95
C HIS A 79 14.93 14.26 17.18
N ALA A 80 15.43 13.05 16.95
CA ALA A 80 15.84 12.16 18.04
C ALA A 80 17.00 12.80 18.83
N GLY A 81 16.82 12.93 20.14
CA GLY A 81 17.74 13.60 21.04
C GLY A 81 17.27 14.96 21.53
N ASP A 82 16.26 15.57 20.88
CA ASP A 82 15.70 16.84 21.29
C ASP A 82 15.07 16.81 22.68
N ALA A 83 14.98 17.97 23.33
CA ALA A 83 14.32 18.13 24.62
C ALA A 83 12.98 18.84 24.43
N ILE A 84 11.90 18.22 24.91
CA ILE A 84 10.55 18.77 24.86
C ILE A 84 10.04 18.95 26.27
N SER A 85 9.65 20.18 26.60
CA SER A 85 8.98 20.48 27.85
C SER A 85 7.47 20.37 27.66
N ILE A 86 6.85 19.52 28.47
CA ILE A 86 5.39 19.48 28.61
C ILE A 86 4.96 20.14 29.91
N LYS A 87 3.75 20.66 29.91
CA LYS A 87 3.07 21.10 31.12
C LYS A 87 1.70 20.43 31.21
N TYR A 88 1.28 20.12 32.42
CA TYR A 88 -0.04 19.58 32.71
C TYR A 88 -0.51 20.07 34.08
N ARG A 89 -1.83 20.12 34.28
CA ARG A 89 -2.42 20.57 35.53
C ARG A 89 -2.05 19.62 36.67
N ALA A 90 -1.60 20.15 37.80
CA ALA A 90 -1.08 19.35 38.92
C ALA A 90 -2.15 18.41 39.52
N ASP A 91 -3.41 18.83 39.49
CA ASP A 91 -4.56 18.07 39.97
C ASP A 91 -5.17 17.13 38.91
N LEU A 92 -4.65 17.13 37.67
CA LEU A 92 -5.10 16.33 36.52
C LEU A 92 -6.59 16.48 36.12
N HIS A 93 -7.28 17.50 36.64
CA HIS A 93 -8.69 17.74 36.33
C HIS A 93 -8.82 18.48 34.99
N THR A 94 -8.81 17.73 33.90
CA THR A 94 -8.76 18.28 32.53
C THR A 94 -10.12 18.36 31.82
N ASP A 95 -11.22 18.21 32.56
CA ASP A 95 -12.59 18.09 32.05
C ASP A 95 -13.38 19.42 32.07
N SER A 96 -12.75 20.53 32.45
CA SER A 96 -13.39 21.84 32.46
C SER A 96 -13.28 22.58 31.11
N MET A 97 -14.30 23.39 30.78
CA MET A 97 -14.27 24.25 29.59
C MET A 97 -13.12 25.27 29.65
N GLU A 98 -12.80 25.79 30.84
CA GLU A 98 -11.71 26.73 31.07
C GLU A 98 -10.35 26.11 30.73
N TYR A 99 -10.11 24.86 31.13
CA TYR A 99 -8.90 24.12 30.75
C TYR A 99 -8.83 23.89 29.24
N GLU A 100 -9.96 23.53 28.61
CA GLU A 100 -10.00 23.35 27.16
C GLU A 100 -9.78 24.65 26.36
N ALA A 101 -10.14 25.79 26.95
CA ALA A 101 -9.94 27.13 26.42
C ALA A 101 -8.57 27.73 26.77
N LEU A 102 -7.81 27.09 27.68
CA LEU A 102 -6.53 27.58 28.21
C LEU A 102 -6.67 28.87 29.02
N GLU A 103 -7.81 29.04 29.69
CA GLU A 103 -8.15 30.24 30.48
C GLU A 103 -8.10 29.99 32.00
N ASP A 104 -7.64 28.81 32.43
CA ASP A 104 -7.51 28.42 33.84
C ASP A 104 -6.20 28.93 34.47
N TYR A 105 -5.98 30.24 34.41
CA TYR A 105 -4.74 30.90 34.86
C TYR A 105 -4.43 30.71 36.36
N ASP A 106 -5.46 30.43 37.17
CA ASP A 106 -5.33 30.27 38.63
C ASP A 106 -4.93 28.84 39.05
N ALA A 107 -4.90 27.88 38.10
CA ALA A 107 -4.56 26.49 38.39
C ALA A 107 -3.04 26.28 38.53
N GLU A 108 -2.65 25.29 39.35
CA GLU A 108 -1.25 24.89 39.49
C GLU A 108 -0.84 23.94 38.35
N TYR A 109 0.32 24.19 37.74
CA TYR A 109 0.84 23.44 36.60
C TYR A 109 2.21 22.83 36.92
N VAL A 110 2.38 21.55 36.57
CA VAL A 110 3.66 20.84 36.63
C VAL A 110 4.35 20.94 35.28
N TYR A 111 5.63 21.30 35.28
CA TYR A 111 6.48 21.35 34.10
C TYR A 111 7.47 20.19 34.13
N LYS A 112 7.51 19.40 33.07
CA LYS A 112 8.45 18.28 32.95
C LYS A 112 9.07 18.25 31.57
N THR A 113 10.40 18.08 31.53
CA THR A 113 11.15 18.00 30.28
C THR A 113 11.51 16.56 29.98
N TYR A 114 11.18 16.13 28.77
CA TYR A 114 11.46 14.81 28.25
C TYR A 114 12.45 14.89 27.10
N LYS A 115 13.27 13.85 26.95
CA LYS A 115 14.15 13.67 25.80
C LYS A 115 13.46 12.80 24.74
N VAL A 116 13.49 13.25 23.49
CA VAL A 116 12.95 12.48 22.36
C VAL A 116 13.89 11.32 22.07
N LYS A 117 13.40 10.09 22.25
CA LYS A 117 14.19 8.87 22.01
C LYS A 117 14.09 8.42 20.55
N ALA A 118 12.88 8.47 20.01
CA ALA A 118 12.58 8.08 18.64
C ALA A 118 11.35 8.84 18.11
N ILE A 119 11.21 8.85 16.78
CA ILE A 119 10.10 9.45 16.06
C ILE A 119 9.44 8.39 15.19
N VAL A 120 8.11 8.30 15.26
CA VAL A 120 7.31 7.27 14.58
C VAL A 120 6.28 7.89 13.64
N SER A 121 6.09 7.28 12.47
CA SER A 121 5.14 7.75 11.45
C SER A 121 3.69 7.48 11.82
N PHE A 122 3.45 6.50 12.69
CA PHE A 122 2.13 6.05 13.10
C PHE A 122 2.18 5.59 14.56
N PRO A 123 1.24 6.02 15.42
CA PRO A 123 1.27 5.69 16.84
C PRO A 123 0.89 4.23 17.13
N HIS A 124 0.61 3.38 16.13
CA HIS A 124 0.09 2.02 16.28
C HIS A 124 -1.32 1.94 16.88
N MET A 125 -1.56 2.49 18.08
CA MET A 125 -2.89 2.54 18.70
C MET A 125 -3.57 3.88 18.38
N PHE A 126 -4.39 3.88 17.32
CA PHE A 126 -5.09 5.08 16.87
C PHE A 126 -6.44 5.25 17.57
N ASP A 127 -6.64 6.39 18.23
CA ASP A 127 -7.93 6.80 18.81
C ASP A 127 -8.66 7.72 17.81
N CYS A 128 -9.79 7.24 17.26
CA CYS A 128 -10.54 7.99 16.26
C CYS A 128 -11.32 9.20 16.83
N ASN A 129 -11.40 9.35 18.16
CA ASN A 129 -12.08 10.46 18.80
C ASN A 129 -11.18 11.67 19.06
N LYS A 130 -9.85 11.50 19.04
CA LYS A 130 -8.89 12.57 19.38
C LYS A 130 -7.74 12.64 18.38
N THR A 131 -7.83 13.62 17.48
CA THR A 131 -6.78 13.93 16.50
C THR A 131 -5.92 15.11 17.00
N LEU A 132 -5.03 14.85 17.97
CA LEU A 132 -4.09 15.84 18.52
C LEU A 132 -2.65 15.42 18.20
N TYR A 133 -1.85 16.34 17.67
CA TYR A 133 -0.43 16.10 17.35
C TYR A 133 0.45 17.25 17.86
N PRO A 134 1.71 16.97 18.25
CA PRO A 134 2.36 15.65 18.24
C PRO A 134 1.81 14.77 19.38
N LEU A 135 1.88 13.45 19.26
CA LEU A 135 1.59 12.54 20.36
C LEU A 135 2.90 12.16 21.04
N LEU A 136 2.93 12.22 22.38
CA LEU A 136 4.05 11.74 23.17
C LEU A 136 3.70 10.37 23.71
N ILE A 137 4.54 9.38 23.46
CA ILE A 137 4.34 7.99 23.90
C ILE A 137 5.48 7.63 24.85
N THR A 138 5.15 7.11 26.02
CA THR A 138 6.08 6.56 27.01
C THR A 138 5.57 5.21 27.53
N SER A 139 6.28 4.58 28.47
CA SER A 139 5.81 3.35 29.11
C SER A 139 4.59 3.63 30.02
N ASP A 140 3.66 2.70 30.08
CA ASP A 140 2.52 2.72 31.01
C ASP A 140 2.93 2.93 32.49
N HIS A 141 4.01 2.30 32.94
CA HIS A 141 4.57 2.49 34.28
C HIS A 141 4.95 3.96 34.57
N SER A 142 5.48 4.69 33.59
CA SER A 142 5.78 6.12 33.72
C SER A 142 4.52 6.97 33.86
N ILE A 143 3.42 6.58 33.21
CA ILE A 143 2.13 7.26 33.36
C ILE A 143 1.51 6.97 34.72
N GLN A 144 1.56 5.72 35.20
CA GLN A 144 1.03 5.36 36.52
C GLN A 144 1.69 6.13 37.66
N LYS A 145 2.96 6.53 37.51
CA LYS A 145 3.64 7.42 38.47
C LYS A 145 3.10 8.84 38.47
N ILE A 146 2.64 9.33 37.32
CA ILE A 146 2.07 10.68 37.16
C ILE A 146 0.60 10.69 37.58
N ALA A 147 -0.15 9.67 37.18
CA ALA A 147 -1.58 9.51 37.39
C ALA A 147 -1.88 8.09 37.91
N PRO A 148 -1.76 7.83 39.22
CA PRO A 148 -2.00 6.50 39.78
C PRO A 148 -3.42 5.96 39.55
N GLU A 149 -4.39 6.87 39.47
CA GLU A 149 -5.81 6.57 39.20
C GLU A 149 -6.14 6.50 37.70
N SER A 150 -5.15 6.50 36.81
CA SER A 150 -5.39 6.46 35.36
C SER A 150 -6.03 5.13 34.92
N GLY A 151 -7.09 5.22 34.10
CA GLY A 151 -7.71 4.06 33.46
C GLY A 151 -7.13 3.73 32.08
N ILE A 152 -7.59 2.62 31.49
CA ILE A 152 -7.22 2.21 30.13
C ILE A 152 -8.04 3.03 29.13
N GLN A 153 -7.36 3.77 28.24
CA GLN A 153 -8.01 4.54 27.18
C GLN A 153 -8.40 3.67 25.97
N CYS A 154 -7.52 2.75 25.58
CA CYS A 154 -7.69 1.91 24.40
C CYS A 154 -7.06 0.54 24.65
N MET A 155 -7.72 -0.52 24.20
CA MET A 155 -7.22 -1.89 24.29
C MET A 155 -7.43 -2.58 22.94
N TYR A 156 -6.35 -3.09 22.36
CA TYR A 156 -6.42 -3.96 21.19
C TYR A 156 -6.36 -5.41 21.69
N CYS A 157 -7.34 -6.21 21.27
CA CYS A 157 -7.47 -7.60 21.66
C CYS A 157 -7.43 -8.47 20.42
N ASP A 158 -6.41 -9.29 20.30
CA ASP A 158 -6.34 -10.33 19.28
C ASP A 158 -6.89 -11.65 19.85
N GLY A 159 -7.76 -12.30 19.09
CA GLY A 159 -8.19 -13.67 19.39
C GLY A 159 -7.10 -14.68 19.03
N ASP A 160 -7.24 -15.90 19.56
CA ASP A 160 -6.37 -17.01 19.16
C ASP A 160 -6.48 -17.27 17.63
N GLY A 161 -5.35 -17.54 16.99
CA GLY A 161 -5.24 -17.70 15.54
C GLY A 161 -6.06 -18.88 15.01
N ASP A 162 -6.25 -19.91 15.84
CA ASP A 162 -6.89 -21.17 15.48
C ASP A 162 -8.42 -21.19 15.71
N LEU A 163 -9.04 -20.06 16.05
CA LEU A 163 -10.49 -19.99 16.26
C LEU A 163 -11.27 -20.21 14.95
N ASP A 164 -12.27 -21.10 14.99
CA ASP A 164 -13.24 -21.26 13.90
C ASP A 164 -14.17 -20.04 13.80
N PHE A 165 -14.83 -19.88 12.65
CA PHE A 165 -15.77 -18.78 12.37
C PHE A 165 -16.86 -18.66 13.44
N ALA A 166 -17.44 -19.77 13.90
CA ALA A 166 -18.47 -19.74 14.94
C ALA A 166 -17.91 -19.25 16.29
N GLN A 167 -16.65 -19.58 16.60
CA GLN A 167 -16.01 -19.13 17.83
C GLN A 167 -15.64 -17.65 17.77
N LYS A 168 -15.21 -17.16 16.60
CA LYS A 168 -14.95 -15.73 16.37
C LYS A 168 -16.21 -14.89 16.53
N ASP A 169 -17.32 -15.33 15.93
CA ASP A 169 -18.62 -14.66 16.06
C ASP A 169 -19.12 -14.65 17.52
N LEU A 170 -18.95 -15.76 18.24
CA LEU A 170 -19.29 -15.82 19.66
C LEU A 170 -18.45 -14.86 20.51
N LEU A 171 -17.13 -14.81 20.25
CA LEU A 171 -16.22 -13.90 20.95
C LEU A 171 -16.58 -12.43 20.69
N GLU A 172 -16.84 -12.08 19.43
CA GLU A 172 -17.28 -10.74 19.05
C GLU A 172 -18.58 -10.35 19.77
N GLN A 173 -19.58 -11.22 19.76
CA GLN A 173 -20.84 -10.98 20.47
C GLN A 173 -20.64 -10.81 21.98
N GLN A 174 -19.74 -11.58 22.59
CA GLN A 174 -19.41 -11.44 24.01
C GLN A 174 -18.76 -10.09 24.31
N LEU A 175 -17.82 -9.63 23.49
CA LEU A 175 -17.16 -8.33 23.66
C LEU A 175 -18.15 -7.16 23.46
N ILE A 176 -19.00 -7.23 22.43
CA ILE A 176 -20.05 -6.24 22.19
C ILE A 176 -21.03 -6.19 23.37
N ARG A 177 -21.37 -7.33 23.96
CA ARG A 177 -22.23 -7.38 25.14
C ARG A 177 -21.60 -6.69 26.34
N ILE A 178 -20.32 -6.95 26.62
CA ILE A 178 -19.58 -6.27 27.71
C ILE A 178 -19.58 -4.75 27.51
N SER A 179 -19.43 -4.28 26.27
CA SER A 179 -19.51 -2.85 25.94
C SER A 179 -20.91 -2.29 26.07
N THR A 180 -21.96 -3.05 25.73
CA THR A 180 -23.35 -2.62 25.89
C THR A 180 -23.73 -2.50 27.38
N ASP A 181 -23.20 -3.39 28.22
CA ASP A 181 -23.43 -3.39 29.67
C ASP A 181 -22.65 -2.26 30.39
N ASN A 182 -21.64 -1.66 29.74
CA ASN A 182 -20.81 -0.59 30.29
C ASN A 182 -20.81 0.65 29.39
N SER A 183 -21.58 1.68 29.75
CA SER A 183 -21.74 2.91 28.94
C SER A 183 -20.45 3.66 28.60
N ASN A 184 -19.35 3.38 29.30
CA ASN A 184 -18.06 4.04 29.13
C ASN A 184 -17.10 3.28 28.20
N VAL A 185 -17.50 2.10 27.69
CA VAL A 185 -16.67 1.27 26.83
C VAL A 185 -17.31 1.19 25.45
N SER A 186 -16.51 1.42 24.41
CA SER A 186 -16.92 1.20 23.01
C SER A 186 -16.08 0.07 22.42
N THR A 187 -16.74 -0.93 21.85
CA THR A 187 -16.08 -2.02 21.13
C THR A 187 -16.23 -1.83 19.63
N ARG A 188 -15.13 -2.02 18.90
CA ARG A 188 -15.10 -2.04 17.43
C ARG A 188 -14.48 -3.35 16.96
N SER A 189 -15.22 -4.14 16.19
CA SER A 189 -14.69 -5.33 15.53
C SER A 189 -13.92 -4.94 14.28
N LEU A 190 -12.63 -5.29 14.25
CA LEU A 190 -11.81 -5.18 13.04
C LEU A 190 -11.95 -6.41 12.13
N ILE A 191 -12.60 -7.49 12.60
CA ILE A 191 -12.76 -8.74 11.85
C ILE A 191 -13.64 -8.51 10.62
N ASP A 192 -14.79 -7.86 10.81
CA ASP A 192 -15.71 -7.55 9.72
C ASP A 192 -15.13 -6.56 8.72
N GLU A 193 -14.40 -5.55 9.20
CA GLU A 193 -13.72 -4.58 8.36
C GLU A 193 -12.61 -5.23 7.52
N ALA A 194 -11.78 -6.07 8.14
CA ALA A 194 -10.77 -6.86 7.44
C ALA A 194 -11.41 -7.78 6.38
N LYS A 195 -12.47 -8.50 6.75
CA LYS A 195 -13.21 -9.39 5.83
C LYS A 195 -13.84 -8.62 4.67
N GLN A 196 -14.44 -7.46 4.93
CA GLN A 196 -15.03 -6.62 3.89
C GLN A 196 -13.96 -6.09 2.93
N ASN A 197 -12.82 -5.65 3.46
CA ASN A 197 -11.67 -5.23 2.66
C ASN A 197 -11.13 -6.39 1.81
N GLU A 198 -10.89 -7.56 2.40
CA GLU A 198 -10.46 -8.76 1.67
C GLU A 198 -11.45 -9.16 0.58
N MET A 199 -12.75 -9.16 0.85
CA MET A 199 -13.77 -9.44 -0.15
C MET A 199 -13.76 -8.41 -1.28
N PHE A 200 -13.55 -7.13 -0.98
CA PHE A 200 -13.46 -6.08 -1.99
C PHE A 200 -12.24 -6.29 -2.89
N TYR A 201 -11.06 -6.54 -2.29
CA TYR A 201 -9.84 -6.88 -3.02
C TYR A 201 -10.02 -8.12 -3.88
N HIS A 202 -10.61 -9.19 -3.34
CA HIS A 202 -10.82 -10.43 -4.09
C HIS A 202 -11.77 -10.23 -5.27
N LYS A 203 -12.88 -9.50 -5.08
CA LYS A 203 -13.80 -9.14 -6.16
C LYS A 203 -13.08 -8.35 -7.24
N GLN A 204 -12.32 -7.31 -6.88
CA GLN A 204 -11.56 -6.51 -7.83
C GLN A 204 -10.56 -7.36 -8.62
N MET A 205 -9.85 -8.26 -7.95
CA MET A 205 -8.91 -9.18 -8.62
C MET A 205 -9.62 -10.08 -9.63
N VAL A 206 -10.77 -10.67 -9.28
CA VAL A 206 -11.56 -11.49 -10.21
C VAL A 206 -11.99 -10.68 -11.43
N TYR A 207 -12.41 -9.42 -11.27
CA TYR A 207 -12.74 -8.55 -12.40
C TYR A 207 -11.54 -8.28 -13.30
N ILE A 208 -10.38 -7.93 -12.72
CA ILE A 208 -9.16 -7.64 -13.48
C ILE A 208 -8.68 -8.89 -14.24
N TYR A 209 -8.63 -10.05 -13.59
CA TYR A 209 -8.26 -11.31 -14.26
C TYR A 209 -9.28 -11.72 -15.32
N GLY A 210 -10.57 -11.55 -15.06
CA GLY A 210 -11.64 -11.83 -16.02
C GLY A 210 -11.49 -10.99 -17.29
N ILE A 211 -11.32 -9.67 -17.16
CA ILE A 211 -11.10 -8.76 -18.29
C ILE A 211 -9.79 -9.10 -19.02
N SER A 212 -8.74 -9.45 -18.27
CA SER A 212 -7.44 -9.82 -18.84
C SER A 212 -7.53 -11.07 -19.71
N ILE A 213 -8.21 -12.12 -19.24
CA ILE A 213 -8.42 -13.37 -20.01
C ILE A 213 -9.21 -13.09 -21.28
N ILE A 214 -10.30 -12.32 -21.20
CA ILE A 214 -11.12 -11.98 -22.36
C ILE A 214 -10.31 -11.18 -23.38
N THR A 215 -9.57 -10.17 -22.91
CA THR A 215 -8.72 -9.33 -23.77
C THR A 215 -7.63 -10.16 -24.43
N PHE A 216 -7.00 -11.08 -23.70
CA PHE A 216 -6.01 -12.01 -24.24
C PHE A 216 -6.59 -12.90 -25.34
N LEU A 217 -7.80 -13.46 -25.16
CA LEU A 217 -8.49 -14.23 -26.20
C LEU A 217 -8.78 -13.39 -27.44
N LEU A 218 -9.23 -12.15 -27.27
CA LEU A 218 -9.46 -11.22 -28.38
C LEU A 218 -8.17 -10.94 -29.17
N VAL A 219 -7.05 -10.72 -28.47
CA VAL A 219 -5.74 -10.53 -29.09
C VAL A 219 -5.32 -11.77 -29.88
N LEU A 220 -5.50 -12.98 -29.33
CA LEU A 220 -5.17 -14.22 -30.04
C LEU A 220 -5.99 -14.39 -31.33
N ILE A 221 -7.29 -14.13 -31.28
CA ILE A 221 -8.17 -14.21 -32.46
C ILE A 221 -7.72 -13.18 -33.51
N ASN A 222 -7.46 -11.94 -33.11
CA ASN A 222 -6.99 -10.89 -34.01
C ASN A 222 -5.67 -11.29 -34.66
N MET A 223 -4.73 -11.83 -33.88
CA MET A 223 -3.43 -12.26 -34.38
C MET A 223 -3.54 -13.39 -35.41
N ILE A 224 -4.40 -14.39 -35.16
CA ILE A 224 -4.65 -15.47 -36.13
C ILE A 224 -5.20 -14.90 -37.45
N ASN A 225 -6.15 -13.96 -37.37
CA ASN A 225 -6.75 -13.34 -38.55
C ASN A 225 -5.72 -12.52 -39.34
N ASN A 226 -4.90 -11.71 -38.66
CA ASN A 226 -3.84 -10.94 -39.28
C ASN A 226 -2.80 -11.85 -39.97
N PHE A 227 -2.42 -12.95 -39.32
CA PHE A 227 -1.45 -13.88 -39.88
C PHE A 227 -1.99 -14.56 -41.14
N ARG A 228 -3.25 -15.00 -41.14
CA ARG A 228 -3.92 -15.58 -42.32
C ARG A 228 -3.91 -14.60 -43.50
N TYR A 229 -4.24 -13.34 -43.25
CA TYR A 229 -4.23 -12.29 -44.27
C TYR A 229 -2.83 -12.06 -44.85
N ARG A 230 -1.80 -11.92 -44.00
CA ARG A 230 -0.40 -11.74 -44.43
C ARG A 230 0.08 -12.93 -45.26
N MET A 231 -0.27 -14.15 -44.86
CA MET A 231 0.03 -15.36 -45.61
C MET A 231 -0.61 -15.37 -47.00
N GLN A 232 -1.89 -15.01 -47.10
CA GLN A 232 -2.61 -14.99 -48.38
C GLN A 232 -1.98 -14.00 -49.37
N LYS A 233 -1.63 -12.80 -48.92
CA LYS A 233 -0.97 -11.80 -49.77
C LYS A 233 0.39 -12.27 -50.28
N ARG A 234 1.20 -12.87 -49.39
CA ARG A 234 2.57 -13.29 -49.72
C ARG A 234 2.65 -14.63 -50.45
N THR A 235 1.53 -15.35 -50.57
CA THR A 235 1.47 -16.63 -51.31
C THR A 235 1.98 -16.46 -52.74
N LYS A 236 1.57 -15.38 -53.44
CA LYS A 236 2.00 -15.13 -54.83
C LYS A 236 3.51 -14.88 -54.92
N GLU A 237 4.05 -14.07 -54.02
CA GLU A 237 5.49 -13.79 -53.92
C GLU A 237 6.31 -15.07 -53.67
N ILE A 238 5.84 -15.92 -52.75
CA ILE A 238 6.52 -17.18 -52.40
C ILE A 238 6.48 -18.17 -53.57
N CYS A 239 5.38 -18.28 -54.30
CA CYS A 239 5.30 -19.15 -55.48
C CYS A 239 6.30 -18.72 -56.57
N MET A 240 6.44 -17.41 -56.81
CA MET A 240 7.45 -16.89 -57.75
C MET A 240 8.88 -17.19 -57.29
N LEU A 241 9.19 -16.96 -56.02
CA LEU A 241 10.51 -17.28 -55.46
C LEU A 241 10.82 -18.78 -55.50
N ARG A 242 9.80 -19.64 -55.32
CA ARG A 242 9.93 -21.10 -55.47
C ARG A 242 10.21 -21.51 -56.91
N ALA A 243 9.64 -20.82 -57.91
CA ALA A 243 9.91 -21.09 -59.33
C ALA A 243 11.37 -20.79 -59.72
N ILE A 244 12.02 -19.85 -59.02
CA ILE A 244 13.44 -19.50 -59.20
C ILE A 244 14.38 -20.43 -58.38
N GLY A 245 13.83 -21.39 -57.62
CA GLY A 245 14.61 -22.41 -56.90
C GLY A 245 14.71 -22.23 -55.38
N MET A 246 13.92 -21.33 -54.77
CA MET A 246 13.90 -21.18 -53.32
C MET A 246 13.35 -22.44 -52.64
N SER A 247 14.14 -23.00 -51.71
CA SER A 247 13.74 -24.19 -50.95
C SER A 247 12.65 -23.88 -49.92
N VAL A 248 11.79 -24.86 -49.65
CA VAL A 248 10.70 -24.72 -48.67
C VAL A 248 11.25 -24.38 -47.28
N ALA A 249 12.39 -24.95 -46.89
CA ALA A 249 13.06 -24.67 -45.63
C ALA A 249 13.51 -23.21 -45.51
N MET A 250 14.03 -22.63 -46.60
CA MET A 250 14.45 -21.24 -46.66
C MET A 250 13.27 -20.28 -46.48
N THR A 251 12.12 -20.57 -47.11
CA THR A 251 10.89 -19.80 -46.91
C THR A 251 10.42 -19.83 -45.45
N LYS A 252 10.48 -21.00 -44.78
CA LYS A 252 10.12 -21.08 -43.34
C LYS A 252 11.05 -20.23 -42.47
N LYS A 253 12.35 -20.26 -42.75
CA LYS A 253 13.35 -19.51 -41.98
C LYS A 253 13.14 -18.02 -42.10
N VAL A 254 12.88 -17.52 -43.31
CA VAL A 254 12.60 -16.09 -43.55
C VAL A 254 11.34 -15.65 -42.81
N MET A 255 10.25 -16.43 -42.88
CA MET A 255 9.02 -16.09 -42.17
C MET A 255 9.18 -16.12 -40.65
N LEU A 256 9.89 -17.11 -40.12
CA LEU A 256 10.12 -17.20 -38.68
C LEU A 256 10.98 -16.04 -38.20
N PHE A 257 12.00 -15.65 -38.96
CA PHE A 257 12.86 -14.51 -38.66
C PHE A 257 12.10 -13.18 -38.65
N GLU A 258 11.23 -12.95 -39.64
CA GLU A 258 10.41 -11.73 -39.70
C GLU A 258 9.46 -11.63 -38.50
N ASN A 259 8.80 -12.73 -38.12
CA ASN A 259 7.90 -12.74 -36.96
C ASN A 259 8.67 -12.57 -35.65
N LEU A 260 9.88 -13.13 -35.55
CA LEU A 260 10.73 -12.98 -34.38
C LEU A 260 11.19 -11.53 -34.21
N ILE A 261 11.60 -10.87 -35.30
CA ILE A 261 11.96 -9.44 -35.28
C ILE A 261 10.78 -8.59 -34.85
N LEU A 262 9.60 -8.80 -35.45
CA LEU A 262 8.40 -8.06 -35.09
C LEU A 262 8.05 -8.26 -33.61
N GLY A 263 8.12 -9.51 -33.12
CA GLY A 263 7.90 -9.83 -31.71
C GLY A 263 8.89 -9.12 -30.78
N TRP A 264 10.19 -9.13 -31.11
CA TRP A 264 11.21 -8.43 -30.33
C TRP A 264 10.98 -6.92 -30.27
N ILE A 265 10.66 -6.29 -31.40
CA ILE A 265 10.32 -4.87 -31.46
C ILE A 265 9.09 -4.58 -30.59
N SER A 266 8.07 -5.45 -30.64
CA SER A 266 6.88 -5.32 -29.80
C SER A 266 7.19 -5.43 -28.30
N VAL A 267 8.06 -6.35 -27.88
CA VAL A 267 8.47 -6.48 -26.47
C VAL A 267 9.21 -5.22 -26.01
N LEU A 268 10.11 -4.67 -26.83
CA LEU A 268 10.81 -3.42 -26.52
C LEU A 268 9.84 -2.24 -26.41
N ALA A 269 8.89 -2.12 -27.34
CA ALA A 269 7.86 -1.09 -27.28
C ALA A 269 6.97 -1.26 -26.04
N ALA A 270 6.59 -2.48 -25.69
CA ALA A 270 5.79 -2.77 -24.51
C ALA A 270 6.54 -2.40 -23.22
N PHE A 271 7.83 -2.71 -23.13
CA PHE A 271 8.66 -2.31 -21.99
C PHE A 271 8.75 -0.78 -21.87
N ALA A 272 9.01 -0.10 -22.99
CA ALA A 272 9.13 1.36 -23.04
C ALA A 272 7.83 2.08 -22.66
N LEU A 273 6.66 1.53 -23.01
CA LEU A 273 5.36 2.09 -22.61
C LEU A 273 4.96 1.67 -21.19
N SER A 274 5.25 0.43 -20.78
CA SER A 274 4.81 -0.10 -19.49
C SER A 274 5.47 0.64 -18.32
N HIS A 275 6.74 0.98 -18.43
CA HIS A 275 7.47 1.68 -17.37
C HIS A 275 6.85 3.04 -16.98
N PRO A 276 6.58 3.99 -17.90
CA PRO A 276 5.93 5.25 -17.56
C PRO A 276 4.47 5.06 -17.14
N THR A 277 3.72 4.15 -17.76
CA THR A 277 2.33 3.88 -17.35
C THR A 277 2.25 3.34 -15.93
N LEU A 278 3.14 2.42 -15.56
CA LEU A 278 3.17 1.88 -14.20
C LEU A 278 3.61 2.93 -13.19
N LYS A 279 4.58 3.78 -13.56
CA LYS A 279 5.00 4.92 -12.72
C LYS A 279 3.85 5.91 -12.50
N TYR A 280 3.12 6.25 -13.56
CA TYR A 280 1.94 7.12 -13.47
C TYR A 280 0.84 6.51 -12.60
N LEU A 281 0.56 5.22 -12.75
CA LEU A 281 -0.42 4.52 -11.89
C LEU A 281 0.04 4.47 -10.43
N TYR A 282 1.34 4.30 -10.17
CA TYR A 282 1.91 4.31 -8.83
C TYR A 282 1.78 5.69 -8.16
N GLU A 283 2.06 6.77 -8.88
CA GLU A 283 1.88 8.14 -8.38
C GLU A 283 0.40 8.44 -8.10
N MET A 284 -0.51 7.87 -8.88
CA MET A 284 -1.95 8.04 -8.67
C MET A 284 -2.52 7.17 -7.55
N SER A 285 -1.89 6.05 -7.18
CA SER A 285 -2.46 5.04 -6.27
C SER A 285 -2.16 5.24 -4.78
N ASP A 286 -1.42 6.31 -4.40
CA ASP A 286 -1.03 6.59 -3.01
C ASP A 286 -0.22 5.45 -2.33
N MET A 287 0.34 4.51 -3.10
CA MET A 287 1.09 3.38 -2.54
C MET A 287 2.35 3.79 -1.78
N GLN A 288 2.97 4.92 -2.15
CA GLN A 288 4.13 5.48 -1.42
C GLN A 288 3.76 5.87 0.02
N SER A 289 2.57 6.44 0.21
CA SER A 289 2.02 6.87 1.49
C SER A 289 1.83 5.71 2.47
N PHE A 290 1.60 4.50 1.96
CA PHE A 290 1.54 3.26 2.74
C PHE A 290 2.91 2.57 2.91
N GLY A 291 4.00 3.20 2.48
CA GLY A 291 5.36 2.69 2.62
C GLY A 291 5.79 1.69 1.54
N HIS A 292 5.02 1.54 0.46
CA HIS A 292 5.41 0.72 -0.68
C HIS A 292 6.16 1.57 -1.71
N LYS A 293 7.46 1.33 -1.87
CA LYS A 293 8.30 1.98 -2.89
C LYS A 293 7.95 1.48 -4.29
N PHE A 294 8.11 2.32 -5.30
CA PHE A 294 7.94 1.92 -6.70
C PHE A 294 8.87 0.76 -7.02
N HIS A 295 8.29 -0.40 -7.36
CA HIS A 295 9.04 -1.58 -7.73
C HIS A 295 8.50 -2.15 -9.04
N PHE A 296 9.28 -2.02 -10.11
CA PHE A 296 8.97 -2.67 -11.37
C PHE A 296 9.45 -4.13 -11.30
N VAL A 297 8.50 -5.07 -11.38
CA VAL A 297 8.80 -6.50 -11.28
C VAL A 297 9.32 -7.02 -12.62
N TYR A 298 10.63 -6.89 -12.85
CA TYR A 298 11.27 -7.29 -14.11
C TYR A 298 11.16 -8.80 -14.40
N THR A 299 11.12 -9.64 -13.38
CA THR A 299 11.02 -11.10 -13.50
C THR A 299 9.72 -11.51 -14.19
N GLU A 300 8.57 -11.04 -13.67
CA GLU A 300 7.25 -11.34 -14.22
C GLU A 300 7.08 -10.77 -15.63
N PHE A 301 7.55 -9.55 -15.88
CA PHE A 301 7.53 -8.97 -17.22
C PHE A 301 8.33 -9.82 -18.22
N SER A 302 9.54 -10.26 -17.84
CA SER A 302 10.38 -11.08 -18.70
C SER A 302 9.74 -12.45 -19.01
N LEU A 303 9.10 -13.07 -18.02
CA LEU A 303 8.38 -14.33 -18.20
C LEU A 303 7.22 -14.18 -19.18
N MET A 304 6.42 -13.12 -19.03
CA MET A 304 5.31 -12.80 -19.93
C MET A 304 5.79 -12.49 -21.34
N ALA A 305 6.90 -11.75 -21.50
CA ALA A 305 7.50 -11.46 -22.79
C ALA A 305 7.97 -12.73 -23.51
N VAL A 306 8.64 -13.64 -22.80
CA VAL A 306 9.05 -14.94 -23.35
C VAL A 306 7.83 -15.78 -23.75
N GLY A 307 6.79 -15.82 -22.90
CA GLY A 307 5.53 -16.50 -23.20
C GLY A 307 4.86 -15.95 -24.47
N ALA A 308 4.77 -14.63 -24.62
CA ALA A 308 4.20 -13.99 -25.79
C ALA A 308 4.99 -14.31 -27.08
N LEU A 309 6.32 -14.23 -27.03
CA LEU A 309 7.19 -14.60 -28.15
C LEU A 309 7.04 -16.08 -28.52
N ALA A 310 6.93 -16.97 -27.53
CA ALA A 310 6.71 -18.39 -27.76
C ALA A 310 5.35 -18.65 -28.44
N ILE A 311 4.29 -17.97 -28.01
CA ILE A 311 2.96 -18.07 -28.63
C ILE A 311 3.01 -17.58 -30.09
N CYS A 312 3.68 -16.45 -30.35
CA CYS A 312 3.88 -15.93 -31.71
C CYS A 312 4.62 -16.94 -32.60
N ALA A 313 5.69 -17.55 -32.10
CA ALA A 313 6.46 -18.56 -32.83
C ALA A 313 5.62 -19.83 -33.09
N LEU A 314 4.88 -20.31 -32.09
CA LEU A 314 4.00 -21.48 -32.19
C LEU A 314 2.88 -21.27 -33.21
N LEU A 315 2.24 -20.10 -33.20
CA LEU A 315 1.18 -19.77 -34.16
C LEU A 315 1.74 -19.65 -35.58
N SER A 316 2.91 -19.02 -35.73
CA SER A 316 3.61 -18.96 -37.02
C SER A 316 3.89 -20.37 -37.56
N PHE A 317 4.41 -21.28 -36.73
CA PHE A 317 4.69 -22.66 -37.12
C PHE A 317 3.42 -23.44 -37.48
N ARG A 318 2.36 -23.35 -36.67
CA ARG A 318 1.10 -24.06 -36.90
C ARG A 318 0.43 -23.66 -38.21
N ILE A 319 0.39 -22.37 -38.52
CA ILE A 319 -0.24 -21.88 -39.75
C ILE A 319 0.59 -22.25 -40.97
N LEU A 320 1.92 -22.25 -40.86
CA LEU A 320 2.79 -22.71 -41.94
C LEU A 320 2.63 -24.21 -42.24
N LYS A 321 2.38 -25.01 -41.20
CA LYS A 321 2.08 -26.44 -41.34
C LYS A 321 0.74 -26.67 -42.03
N SER A 322 -0.31 -25.94 -41.65
CA SER A 322 -1.64 -26.09 -42.27
C SER A 322 -1.67 -25.59 -43.72
N TRP A 323 -0.86 -24.58 -44.06
CA TRP A 323 -0.68 -24.09 -45.43
C TRP A 323 -0.11 -25.15 -46.37
N LYS A 324 0.87 -25.95 -45.91
CA LYS A 324 1.42 -27.09 -46.68
C LYS A 324 0.34 -28.09 -47.10
N THR A 325 -0.68 -28.28 -46.26
CA THR A 325 -1.73 -29.30 -46.49
C THR A 325 -2.82 -28.82 -47.44
N LYS A 326 -3.17 -27.52 -47.45
CA LYS A 326 -4.31 -27.01 -48.25
C LYS A 326 -3.96 -26.59 -49.69
N GLN A 327 -2.77 -26.03 -49.93
CA GLN A 327 -2.45 -25.42 -51.24
C GLN A 327 -1.64 -26.30 -52.21
N ILE A 328 -1.08 -27.44 -51.78
CA ILE A 328 -0.48 -28.40 -52.72
C ILE A 328 -1.57 -29.09 -53.56
N THR A 329 -2.77 -29.25 -53.01
CA THR A 329 -3.95 -29.79 -53.70
C THR A 329 -4.71 -28.75 -54.52
N GLU A 330 -4.81 -27.49 -54.07
CA GLU A 330 -5.54 -26.43 -54.78
C GLU A 330 -4.70 -25.67 -55.81
N GLY A 331 -3.39 -25.53 -55.60
CA GLY A 331 -2.49 -24.75 -56.48
C GLY A 331 -2.16 -25.42 -57.81
N ILE A 332 -2.42 -26.73 -57.96
CA ILE A 332 -2.29 -27.45 -59.24
C ILE A 332 -3.62 -27.44 -60.02
N GLY A 333 -4.76 -27.21 -59.33
CA GLY A 333 -6.11 -27.33 -59.91
C GLY A 333 -6.76 -26.02 -60.40
N ARG A 334 -6.04 -24.89 -60.38
CA ARG A 334 -6.51 -23.62 -60.95
C ARG A 334 -5.46 -23.03 -61.88
N PHE A 335 -5.27 -23.71 -63.00
CA PHE A 335 -4.86 -23.08 -64.25
C PHE A 335 -6.06 -23.15 -65.19
N GLU A 336 -6.99 -22.21 -65.00
CA GLU A 336 -7.93 -21.73 -66.03
C GLU A 336 -8.09 -20.23 -65.86
#